data_AF-A0A9E1UZN6-F1
#
_entry.id   AF-A0A9E1UZN6-F1
#
_cell.length_a   1.000
_cell.length_b   1.000
_cell.length_c   1.000
_cell.angle_alpha   90.00
_cell.angle_beta   90.00
_cell.angle_gamma   90.00
#
_symmetry.space_group_name_H-M   'P 1'
#
loop_
_entity.id
_entity.type
_entity.pdbx_description
1 polymer ?
#
loop_
_entity_poly.entity_id
_entity_poly.type
_entity_poly.pdbx_seq_one_letter_code
_entity_poly.pdbx_strand_id
1 'polypeptide(L)'
;LESLAGYPVRGMSYPYGTTSNAVVEQLGALGMEYSRTTKATRSFDLPEEPLRWHPTCHHNHDIATLGQEFHARADRYGNRQLLLYVWGHSYEFDNDDNWEMMEAFCASMANHPRTWYATNIEIIDYLATQASLRFSVDCSIVHNPSAQSVWLTADGQLQEVAAGSTVSL
;
A
#
# COMPACT_ATOMS: atom_id res chain seq x y z
N LEU A 1 -21.71 -7.99 4.94
CA LEU A 1 -20.81 -7.55 3.85
C LEU A 1 -20.14 -8.76 3.21
N GLU A 2 -19.49 -9.63 3.97
CA GLU A 2 -18.86 -10.86 3.44
C GLU A 2 -19.82 -11.74 2.65
N SER A 3 -21.08 -11.87 3.08
CA SER A 3 -22.12 -12.59 2.32
C SER A 3 -22.42 -12.00 0.93
N LEU A 4 -22.19 -10.70 0.74
CA LEU A 4 -22.36 -10.01 -0.54
C LEU A 4 -21.06 -10.05 -1.36
N ALA A 5 -19.92 -9.92 -0.70
CA ALA A 5 -18.61 -9.87 -1.34
C ALA A 5 -18.07 -11.26 -1.76
N GLY A 6 -18.47 -12.32 -1.05
CA GLY A 6 -18.02 -13.69 -1.29
C GLY A 6 -16.62 -14.02 -0.77
N TYR A 7 -16.01 -13.15 0.04
CA TYR A 7 -14.69 -13.34 0.64
C TYR A 7 -14.60 -12.68 2.04
N PRO A 8 -13.62 -13.05 2.87
CA PRO A 8 -13.40 -12.44 4.18
C PRO A 8 -13.04 -10.96 4.08
N VAL A 9 -13.78 -10.10 4.78
CA VAL A 9 -13.52 -8.66 4.80
C VAL A 9 -12.48 -8.38 5.88
N ARG A 10 -11.27 -8.05 5.44
CA ARG A 10 -10.10 -7.81 6.32
C ARG A 10 -9.73 -6.33 6.45
N GLY A 11 -10.50 -5.46 5.81
CA GLY A 11 -10.17 -4.04 5.68
C GLY A 11 -11.38 -3.15 5.72
N MET A 12 -11.24 -1.97 6.30
CA MET A 12 -12.33 -1.00 6.36
C MET A 12 -11.87 0.45 6.33
N SER A 13 -12.83 1.37 6.43
CA SER A 13 -12.61 2.82 6.47
C SER A 13 -13.32 3.37 7.68
N TYR A 14 -12.66 4.22 8.46
CA TYR A 14 -13.33 4.90 9.57
C TYR A 14 -14.34 5.91 9.03
N PRO A 15 -15.61 5.84 9.47
CA PRO A 15 -16.59 6.88 9.17
C PRO A 15 -16.04 8.25 9.58
N TYR A 16 -16.09 9.21 8.66
CA TYR A 16 -15.54 10.57 8.84
C TYR A 16 -14.05 10.60 9.25
N GLY A 17 -13.29 9.51 9.02
CA GLY A 17 -11.90 9.38 9.45
C GLY A 17 -11.69 9.35 10.97
N THR A 18 -12.75 9.21 11.76
CA THR A 18 -12.69 9.31 13.23
C THR A 18 -12.36 7.96 13.86
N THR A 19 -11.35 7.93 14.73
CA THR A 19 -10.87 6.71 15.39
C THR A 19 -10.37 6.98 16.81
N SER A 20 -10.35 5.95 17.66
CA SER A 20 -9.81 5.98 19.03
C SER A 20 -9.08 4.66 19.33
N ASN A 21 -8.26 4.64 20.39
CA ASN A 21 -7.50 3.44 20.77
C ASN A 21 -8.40 2.23 21.05
N ALA A 22 -9.52 2.45 21.74
CA ALA A 22 -10.48 1.39 22.03
C ALA A 22 -11.07 0.78 20.75
N VAL A 23 -11.36 1.61 19.74
CA VAL A 23 -11.88 1.12 18.45
C VAL A 23 -10.82 0.34 17.69
N VAL A 24 -9.59 0.83 17.63
CA VAL A 24 -8.47 0.11 16.98
C VAL A 24 -8.26 -1.26 17.59
N GLU A 25 -8.22 -1.34 18.92
CA GLU A 25 -8.04 -2.61 19.64
C GLU A 25 -9.17 -3.60 19.34
N GLN A 26 -10.42 -3.13 19.35
CA GLN A 26 -11.58 -3.95 19.00
C GLN A 26 -11.53 -4.45 17.56
N LEU A 27 -11.17 -3.60 16.60
CA LEU A 27 -11.08 -3.98 15.20
C LEU A 27 -9.97 -5.03 14.97
N GLY A 28 -8.82 -4.86 15.60
CA GLY A 28 -7.74 -5.85 15.56
C GLY A 28 -8.18 -7.20 16.15
N ALA A 29 -8.86 -7.19 17.29
CA ALA A 29 -9.39 -8.41 17.91
C ALA A 29 -10.46 -9.12 17.05
N LEU A 30 -11.15 -8.38 16.18
CA LEU A 30 -12.13 -8.90 15.23
C LEU A 30 -11.50 -9.36 13.89
N GLY A 31 -10.18 -9.28 13.74
CA GLY A 31 -9.46 -9.73 12.55
C GLY A 31 -9.40 -8.72 11.42
N MET A 32 -9.67 -7.43 11.68
CA MET A 32 -9.35 -6.39 10.71
C MET A 32 -7.85 -6.16 10.68
N GLU A 33 -7.28 -6.10 9.49
CA GLU A 33 -5.84 -5.99 9.29
C GLU A 33 -5.41 -4.60 8.84
N TYR A 34 -6.34 -3.82 8.27
CA TYR A 34 -6.15 -2.40 8.11
C TYR A 34 -7.45 -1.62 8.25
N SER A 35 -7.31 -0.35 8.60
CA SER A 35 -8.38 0.62 8.54
C SER A 35 -7.85 1.99 8.20
N ARG A 36 -8.49 2.65 7.23
CA ARG A 36 -8.06 3.94 6.70
C ARG A 36 -8.77 5.12 7.36
N THR A 37 -8.04 6.22 7.48
CA THR A 37 -8.54 7.52 7.95
C THR A 37 -8.65 8.52 6.77
N THR A 38 -8.99 9.78 7.06
CA THR A 38 -9.04 10.87 6.08
C THR A 38 -7.89 11.88 6.21
N LYS A 39 -6.97 11.65 7.16
CA LYS A 39 -5.86 12.57 7.46
C LYS A 39 -4.76 12.43 6.40
N ALA A 40 -4.67 13.40 5.49
CA ALA A 40 -3.61 13.42 4.48
C ALA A 40 -2.23 13.68 5.11
N THR A 41 -1.26 12.78 4.90
CA THR A 41 0.12 12.94 5.37
C THR A 41 0.97 13.77 4.40
N ARG A 42 0.62 13.78 3.11
CA ARG A 42 1.47 14.24 2.01
C ARG A 42 2.85 13.53 1.96
N SER A 43 2.96 12.37 2.59
CA SER A 43 4.15 11.52 2.55
C SER A 43 3.88 10.25 1.74
N PHE A 44 4.95 9.56 1.37
CA PHE A 44 4.90 8.30 0.62
C PHE A 44 5.31 7.10 1.48
N ASP A 45 5.13 7.22 2.79
CA ASP A 45 5.55 6.20 3.73
C ASP A 45 4.57 5.03 3.73
N LEU A 46 5.09 3.84 4.00
CA LEU A 46 4.26 2.67 4.27
C LEU A 46 3.50 2.86 5.60
N PRO A 47 2.35 2.19 5.79
CA PRO A 47 1.60 2.31 7.04
C PRO A 47 2.37 1.68 8.22
N GLU A 48 2.76 2.51 9.19
CA GLU A 48 3.36 2.04 10.45
C GLU A 48 2.32 1.34 11.35
N GLU A 49 1.10 1.88 11.40
CA GLU A 49 -0.05 1.29 12.09
C GLU A 49 -1.15 1.03 11.06
N PRO A 50 -1.25 -0.17 10.47
CA PRO A 50 -2.25 -0.51 9.45
C PRO A 50 -3.70 -0.18 9.85
N LEU A 51 -4.04 -0.34 11.14
CA LEU A 51 -5.36 0.00 11.67
C LEU A 51 -5.58 1.51 11.85
N ARG A 52 -4.59 2.35 11.54
CA ARG A 52 -4.68 3.81 11.41
C ARG A 52 -3.94 4.30 10.18
N TRP A 53 -4.23 3.69 9.05
CA TRP A 53 -3.58 4.07 7.80
C TRP A 53 -4.05 5.46 7.35
N HIS A 54 -3.09 6.39 7.32
CA HIS A 54 -3.30 7.74 6.80
C HIS A 54 -2.99 7.79 5.29
N PRO A 55 -3.89 8.34 4.45
CA PRO A 55 -3.63 8.50 3.03
C PRO A 55 -2.57 9.56 2.74
N THR A 56 -1.93 9.49 1.57
CA THR A 56 -1.05 10.54 1.07
C THR A 56 -1.86 11.82 0.82
N CYS A 57 -2.97 11.71 0.08
CA CYS A 57 -3.83 12.85 -0.23
C CYS A 57 -5.29 12.46 -0.54
N HIS A 58 -6.16 13.46 -0.49
CA HIS A 58 -7.48 13.40 -1.11
C HIS A 58 -7.35 13.66 -2.62
N HIS A 59 -8.23 13.08 -3.43
CA HIS A 59 -8.15 13.20 -4.88
C HIS A 59 -8.16 14.66 -5.38
N ASN A 60 -8.92 15.53 -4.71
CA ASN A 60 -9.06 16.94 -5.09
C ASN A 60 -7.97 17.86 -4.47
N HIS A 61 -6.89 17.30 -3.90
CA HIS A 61 -5.82 18.08 -3.25
C HIS A 61 -4.43 17.70 -3.79
N ASP A 62 -3.91 18.48 -4.74
CA ASP A 62 -2.56 18.40 -5.32
C ASP A 62 -2.16 17.03 -5.89
N ILE A 63 -3.12 16.20 -6.32
CA ILE A 63 -2.87 14.81 -6.72
C ILE A 63 -1.86 14.71 -7.89
N ALA A 64 -1.92 15.64 -8.84
CA ALA A 64 -1.00 15.68 -9.98
C ALA A 64 0.45 15.97 -9.55
N THR A 65 0.66 16.94 -8.67
CA THR A 65 1.99 17.27 -8.13
C THR A 65 2.54 16.11 -7.30
N LEU A 66 1.71 15.51 -6.45
CA LEU A 66 2.12 14.36 -5.64
C LEU A 66 2.46 13.13 -6.50
N GLY A 67 1.73 12.89 -7.59
CA GLY A 67 2.06 11.84 -8.55
C GLY A 67 3.42 12.04 -9.22
N GLN A 68 3.71 13.27 -9.66
CA GLN A 68 5.02 13.62 -10.22
C GLN A 68 6.15 13.45 -9.20
N GLU A 69 5.94 13.92 -7.97
CA GLU A 69 6.91 13.72 -6.88
C GLU A 69 7.14 12.25 -6.55
N PHE A 70 6.08 11.43 -6.57
CA PHE A 70 6.17 10.00 -6.32
C PHE A 70 7.06 9.31 -7.36
N HIS A 71 6.84 9.54 -8.65
CA HIS A 71 7.69 8.99 -9.71
C HIS A 71 9.14 9.50 -9.61
N ALA A 72 9.34 10.80 -9.40
CA ALA A 72 10.68 11.37 -9.26
C ALA A 72 11.45 10.76 -8.07
N ARG A 73 10.77 10.48 -6.95
CA ARG A 73 11.37 9.81 -5.80
C ARG A 73 11.60 8.32 -6.05
N ALA A 74 10.70 7.62 -6.73
CA ALA A 74 10.87 6.21 -7.08
C ALA A 74 12.09 6.00 -7.99
N ASP A 75 12.32 6.91 -8.94
CA ASP A 75 13.48 6.88 -9.83
C ASP A 75 14.77 7.21 -9.09
N ARG A 76 14.75 8.23 -8.22
CA ARG A 76 15.93 8.67 -7.46
C ARG A 76 16.33 7.72 -6.33
N TYR A 77 15.36 7.16 -5.62
CA TYR A 77 15.54 6.35 -4.42
C TYR A 77 15.02 4.93 -4.65
N GLY A 78 15.48 4.30 -5.73
CA GLY A 78 14.96 3.02 -6.20
C GLY A 78 15.10 1.83 -5.26
N ASN A 79 15.77 1.98 -4.12
CA ASN A 79 15.90 0.98 -3.05
C ASN A 79 14.92 1.20 -1.88
N ARG A 80 14.09 2.25 -1.92
CA ARG A 80 13.06 2.50 -0.89
C ARG A 80 11.69 2.14 -1.45
N GLN A 81 10.90 1.44 -0.64
CA GLN A 81 9.49 1.26 -0.89
C GLN A 81 8.77 2.59 -0.64
N LEU A 82 8.01 3.05 -1.62
CA LEU A 82 7.19 4.25 -1.56
C LEU A 82 5.75 3.84 -1.83
N LEU A 83 4.82 4.55 -1.18
CA LEU A 83 3.40 4.33 -1.33
C LEU A 83 2.68 5.65 -1.62
N LEU A 84 2.05 5.76 -2.78
CA LEU A 84 1.10 6.84 -3.06
C LEU A 84 -0.31 6.31 -2.79
N TYR A 85 -0.92 6.79 -1.70
CA TYR A 85 -2.28 6.42 -1.35
C TYR A 85 -3.26 7.59 -1.49
N VAL A 86 -4.12 7.51 -2.51
CA VAL A 86 -5.16 8.52 -2.81
C VAL A 86 -6.53 8.02 -2.32
N TRP A 87 -7.30 8.90 -1.69
CA TRP A 87 -8.70 8.61 -1.34
C TRP A 87 -9.66 9.69 -1.85
N GLY A 88 -10.93 9.33 -1.99
CA GLY A 88 -12.03 10.22 -2.35
C GLY A 88 -13.34 9.46 -2.39
N HIS A 89 -14.45 10.15 -2.66
CA HIS A 89 -15.76 9.56 -2.88
C HIS A 89 -16.19 9.78 -4.32
N SER A 90 -16.86 8.78 -4.89
CA SER A 90 -17.31 8.84 -6.28
C SER A 90 -18.30 9.99 -6.55
N TYR A 91 -19.12 10.37 -5.57
CA TYR A 91 -20.08 11.46 -5.74
C TYR A 91 -19.40 12.83 -5.88
N GLU A 92 -18.17 12.99 -5.39
CA GLU A 92 -17.43 14.25 -5.47
C GLU A 92 -17.08 14.57 -6.93
N PHE A 93 -16.87 13.54 -7.76
CA PHE A 93 -16.56 13.75 -9.18
C PHE A 93 -17.69 14.42 -9.95
N ASP A 94 -18.94 14.02 -9.69
CA ASP A 94 -20.12 14.63 -10.30
C ASP A 94 -20.43 16.00 -9.72
N ASN A 95 -20.22 16.18 -8.40
CA ASN A 95 -20.50 17.44 -7.72
C ASN A 95 -19.51 18.55 -8.10
N ASP A 96 -18.23 18.20 -8.22
CA ASP A 96 -17.14 19.13 -8.47
C ASP A 96 -16.78 19.23 -9.98
N ASP A 97 -17.47 18.46 -10.83
CA ASP A 97 -17.26 18.39 -12.29
C ASP A 97 -15.78 18.13 -12.65
N ASN A 98 -15.15 17.16 -11.98
CA ASN A 98 -13.71 16.94 -12.05
C ASN A 98 -13.29 15.51 -12.47
N TRP A 99 -14.17 14.77 -13.16
CA TRP A 99 -13.86 13.45 -13.74
C TRP A 99 -12.59 13.48 -14.61
N GLU A 100 -12.46 14.48 -15.49
CA GLU A 100 -11.30 14.63 -16.38
C GLU A 100 -9.97 14.74 -15.60
N MET A 101 -9.98 15.35 -14.42
CA MET A 101 -8.80 15.47 -13.57
C MET A 101 -8.34 14.09 -13.05
N MET A 102 -9.27 13.25 -12.60
CA MET A 102 -8.95 11.90 -12.14
C MET A 102 -8.46 11.02 -13.30
N GLU A 103 -9.11 11.09 -14.47
CA GLU A 103 -8.68 10.36 -15.66
C GLU A 103 -7.27 10.77 -16.12
N ALA A 104 -6.99 12.08 -16.15
CA ALA A 104 -5.67 12.60 -16.48
C ALA A 104 -4.61 12.15 -15.46
N PHE A 105 -4.94 12.15 -14.17
CA PHE A 105 -4.06 11.63 -13.14
C PHE A 105 -3.77 10.14 -13.36
N CYS A 106 -4.80 9.29 -13.52
CA CYS A 106 -4.62 7.87 -13.78
C CYS A 106 -3.78 7.60 -15.03
N ALA A 107 -4.00 8.34 -16.13
CA ALA A 107 -3.21 8.25 -17.34
C ALA A 107 -1.73 8.61 -17.10
N SER A 108 -1.46 9.65 -16.31
CA SER A 108 -0.10 10.06 -15.95
C SER A 108 0.62 9.06 -15.04
N MET A 109 -0.14 8.31 -14.24
CA MET A 109 0.38 7.31 -13.32
C MET A 109 0.54 5.93 -13.96
N ALA A 110 -0.14 5.66 -15.08
CA ALA A 110 -0.23 4.34 -15.68
C ALA A 110 1.08 3.86 -16.33
N ASN A 111 1.24 2.54 -16.42
CA ASN A 111 2.34 1.85 -17.14
C ASN A 111 3.76 2.22 -16.66
N HIS A 112 3.90 2.70 -15.42
CA HIS A 112 5.23 2.94 -14.88
C HIS A 112 5.86 1.60 -14.49
N PRO A 113 7.01 1.20 -15.08
CA PRO A 113 7.55 -0.16 -14.98
C PRO A 113 7.97 -0.59 -13.57
N ARG A 114 8.06 0.37 -12.65
CA ARG A 114 8.46 0.18 -11.26
C ARG A 114 7.31 0.35 -10.26
N THR A 115 6.10 0.60 -10.75
CA THR A 115 4.93 0.85 -9.92
C THR A 115 4.06 -0.39 -9.88
N TRP A 116 3.81 -0.87 -8.66
CA TRP A 116 2.81 -1.90 -8.41
C TRP A 116 1.48 -1.23 -8.06
N TYR A 117 0.45 -1.45 -8.89
CA TYR A 117 -0.91 -1.02 -8.62
C TYR A 117 -1.59 -2.11 -7.81
N ALA A 118 -1.89 -1.81 -6.54
CA ALA A 118 -2.37 -2.78 -5.57
C ALA A 118 -3.59 -2.23 -4.83
N THR A 119 -4.44 -3.16 -4.41
CA THR A 119 -5.43 -2.90 -3.37
C THR A 119 -4.76 -2.76 -2.01
N ASN A 120 -5.44 -2.11 -1.06
CA ASN A 120 -4.90 -1.95 0.30
C ASN A 120 -4.58 -3.29 0.96
N ILE A 121 -5.41 -4.33 0.76
CA ILE A 121 -5.17 -5.63 1.39
C ILE A 121 -3.95 -6.34 0.79
N GLU A 122 -3.71 -6.21 -0.52
CA GLU A 122 -2.51 -6.76 -1.15
C GLU A 122 -1.23 -6.15 -0.58
N ILE A 123 -1.24 -4.83 -0.28
CA ILE A 123 -0.10 -4.17 0.37
C ILE A 123 0.13 -4.77 1.77
N ILE A 124 -0.93 -4.95 2.57
CA ILE A 124 -0.81 -5.55 3.91
C ILE A 124 -0.27 -6.98 3.83
N ASP A 125 -0.83 -7.79 2.93
CA ASP A 125 -0.41 -9.17 2.72
C ASP A 125 1.06 -9.25 2.26
N TYR A 126 1.48 -8.32 1.40
CA TYR A 126 2.88 -8.26 0.94
C TYR A 126 3.83 -7.84 2.06
N LEU A 127 3.47 -6.86 2.89
CA LEU A 127 4.29 -6.44 4.04
C LEU A 127 4.42 -7.56 5.07
N ALA A 128 3.32 -8.28 5.37
CA ALA A 128 3.37 -9.45 6.24
C ALA A 128 4.25 -10.56 5.65
N THR A 129 4.15 -10.77 4.33
CA THR A 129 4.97 -11.74 3.61
C THR A 129 6.46 -11.38 3.67
N GLN A 130 6.81 -10.12 3.42
CA GLN A 130 8.17 -9.60 3.51
C GLN A 130 8.75 -9.77 4.93
N ALA A 131 7.94 -9.48 5.97
CA ALA A 131 8.35 -9.65 7.36
C ALA A 131 8.53 -11.14 7.76
N SER A 132 7.94 -12.06 7.01
CA SER A 132 8.05 -13.52 7.28
C SER A 132 9.32 -14.17 6.70
N LEU A 133 10.09 -13.44 5.88
CA LEU A 133 11.33 -13.93 5.32
C LEU A 133 12.33 -14.35 6.41
N ARG A 134 13.07 -15.43 6.16
CA ARG A 134 14.03 -15.98 7.10
C ARG A 134 15.43 -15.95 6.50
N PHE A 135 16.33 -15.19 7.13
CA PHE A 135 17.71 -15.01 6.67
C PHE A 135 18.68 -15.88 7.47
N SER A 136 19.77 -16.33 6.82
CA SER A 136 20.95 -16.83 7.53
C SER A 136 21.61 -15.70 8.33
N VAL A 137 22.43 -16.05 9.32
CA VAL A 137 23.09 -15.06 10.22
C VAL A 137 23.97 -14.07 9.45
N ASP A 138 24.61 -14.53 8.38
CA ASP A 138 25.47 -13.74 7.49
C ASP A 138 24.70 -13.10 6.32
N CYS A 139 23.38 -13.25 6.27
CA CYS A 139 22.49 -12.75 5.21
C CYS A 139 22.81 -13.26 3.79
N SER A 140 23.55 -14.37 3.64
CA SER A 140 23.86 -14.97 2.34
C SER A 140 22.76 -15.88 1.80
N ILE A 141 21.80 -16.27 2.64
CA ILE A 141 20.68 -17.14 2.27
C ILE A 141 19.39 -16.54 2.80
N VAL A 142 18.34 -16.58 1.99
CA VAL A 142 16.98 -16.22 2.39
C VAL A 142 16.00 -17.33 2.02
N HIS A 143 15.12 -17.67 2.95
CA HIS A 143 13.98 -18.55 2.73
C HIS A 143 12.67 -17.75 2.82
N ASN A 144 11.82 -17.90 1.80
CA ASN A 144 10.46 -17.39 1.78
C ASN A 144 9.48 -18.52 2.14
N PRO A 145 8.90 -18.52 3.35
CA PRO A 145 7.97 -19.57 3.76
C PRO A 145 6.53 -19.35 3.25
N SER A 146 6.26 -18.24 2.57
CA SER A 146 4.92 -17.85 2.13
C SER A 146 4.55 -18.41 0.75
N ALA A 147 3.28 -18.21 0.37
CA ALA A 147 2.76 -18.55 -0.95
C ALA A 147 2.87 -17.41 -1.99
N GLN A 148 3.51 -16.29 -1.63
CA GLN A 148 3.67 -15.12 -2.51
C GLN A 148 5.17 -14.81 -2.71
N SER A 149 5.57 -14.43 -3.93
CA SER A 149 6.94 -13.98 -4.18
C SER A 149 7.25 -12.67 -3.47
N VAL A 150 8.48 -12.50 -3.00
CA VAL A 150 8.99 -11.24 -2.45
C VAL A 150 10.18 -10.79 -3.27
N TRP A 151 10.24 -9.49 -3.55
CA TRP A 151 11.38 -8.86 -4.20
C TRP A 151 12.21 -8.11 -3.16
N LEU A 152 13.53 -8.33 -3.22
CA LEU A 152 14.50 -7.64 -2.39
C LEU A 152 15.68 -7.15 -3.23
N THR A 153 16.49 -6.26 -2.66
CA THR A 153 17.76 -5.85 -3.27
C THR A 153 18.91 -6.42 -2.48
N ALA A 154 19.70 -7.30 -3.09
CA ALA A 154 20.95 -7.84 -2.56
C ALA A 154 22.10 -7.36 -3.46
N ASP A 155 23.14 -6.77 -2.88
CA ASP A 155 24.30 -6.22 -3.62
C ASP A 155 23.94 -5.32 -4.82
N GLY A 156 22.86 -4.54 -4.67
CA GLY A 156 22.37 -3.62 -5.70
C GLY A 156 21.60 -4.29 -6.84
N GLN A 157 21.41 -5.62 -6.80
CA GLN A 157 20.61 -6.37 -7.76
C GLN A 157 19.23 -6.68 -7.19
N LEU A 158 18.20 -6.50 -8.03
CA LEU A 158 16.84 -6.91 -7.71
C LEU A 158 16.74 -8.43 -7.82
N GLN A 159 16.33 -9.09 -6.75
CA GLN A 159 16.18 -10.54 -6.71
C GLN A 159 14.77 -10.91 -6.25
N GLU A 160 14.16 -11.83 -6.99
CA GLU A 160 12.92 -12.48 -6.58
C GLU A 160 13.24 -13.67 -5.67
N VAL A 161 12.58 -13.73 -4.52
CA VAL A 161 12.51 -14.91 -3.66
C VAL A 161 11.13 -15.51 -3.85
N ALA A 162 11.03 -16.47 -4.77
CA ALA A 162 9.77 -17.10 -5.13
C ALA A 162 9.08 -17.76 -3.92
N ALA A 163 7.76 -17.92 -4.00
CA ALA A 163 6.95 -18.60 -2.98
C ALA A 163 7.55 -19.96 -2.58
N GLY A 164 7.67 -20.21 -1.28
CA GLY A 164 8.20 -21.46 -0.72
C GLY A 164 9.68 -21.75 -0.99
N SER A 165 10.42 -20.83 -1.63
CA SER A 165 11.79 -21.08 -2.09
C SER A 165 12.84 -20.66 -1.07
N THR A 166 14.05 -21.18 -1.26
CA THR A 166 15.27 -20.72 -0.58
C THR A 166 16.28 -20.35 -1.65
N VAL A 167 16.84 -19.15 -1.57
CA VAL A 167 17.82 -18.65 -2.54
C VAL A 167 19.07 -18.16 -1.81
N SER A 168 20.22 -18.28 -2.49
CA SER A 168 21.42 -17.55 -2.11
C SER A 168 21.36 -16.14 -2.70
N LEU A 169 21.75 -15.17 -1.89
CA LEU A 169 21.78 -13.75 -2.21
C LEU A 169 23.15 -13.33 -2.76
#